data_AF-A0A915V029-F1
#
_entry.id   AF-A0A915V029-F1
#
_cell.length_a   1.000
_cell.length_b   1.000
_cell.length_c   1.000
_cell.angle_alpha   90.00
_cell.angle_beta   90.00
_cell.angle_gamma   90.00
#
_symmetry.space_group_name_H-M   'P 1'
#
loop_
_entity.id
_entity.type
_entity.pdbx_description
1 polymer ?
#
loop_
_entity_poly.entity_id
_entity_poly.type
_entity_poly.pdbx_seq_one_letter_code
_entity_poly.pdbx_strand_id
1 'polypeptide(L)'
;MRSFIRSRSEALRGQRDAPANGSRERWTLRCAADVMVITLALTCALMGITTILAPQPAVASAHAWVWNLPAYVPLPRVPEWNPMTPEKFELGRYLFYDTRLSGNGTQSCATCHQQRLAFTDGLPQSIGSTGEIHPRNAQSLANVAWNSTLTWANPLLTEIEKQVPIPMFGEFPVELGITGKEQAVLHRFKSDPHYRRMFAAAFPGEAEPITWKNIVYALATFTRGLTSFDSPYDRYLAGDRTALSPSAIRGMNLFFSEDLECHHCHTGFNLTASTTFSGAVFIERPFFNTGLYNLDGKGAYPPDNEGVKELTNDPTDMGRFRPPSLRNVALTAPYMHDGSMATLEEVIRFYERGGRKITGGPYAGDGRLSPLKNGLVSGFTLTDAQRQDLIAFLESLTDWNFVTNPRFSDPFAPASAAQATTTPRPDATPAAVAPSPTPPPIFSRQEYHARLNTLLTDLDALRTLVRRSHHAEAQRLARQVHDRLHALRATSQHLGAGDAHDRAEAYLHGQVLARLASEDAHPAAIIAAIRDLEAVLHTMAKAAG
;
A
#
# COMPACT_ATOMS: atom_id res chain seq x y z
N MET A 1 34.54 8.02 45.81
CA MET A 1 34.00 7.27 46.97
C MET A 1 35.07 6.99 48.05
N ARG A 2 35.83 8.03 48.45
CA ARG A 2 36.86 8.00 49.51
C ARG A 2 36.99 9.35 50.26
N SER A 3 35.97 10.22 50.22
CA SER A 3 36.00 11.52 50.92
C SER A 3 34.73 11.84 51.72
N PHE A 4 33.98 10.83 52.16
CA PHE A 4 32.76 11.03 52.96
C PHE A 4 32.75 10.22 54.27
N ILE A 5 33.92 9.68 54.68
CA ILE A 5 34.11 8.95 55.93
C ILE A 5 35.27 9.59 56.70
N ARG A 6 35.11 10.86 57.10
CA ARG A 6 35.97 11.53 58.09
C ARG A 6 35.39 12.88 58.53
N SER A 7 34.26 12.88 59.23
CA SER A 7 33.99 13.94 60.21
C SER A 7 32.82 13.53 61.11
N ARG A 8 33.15 12.96 62.27
CA ARG A 8 32.47 13.10 63.57
C ARG A 8 32.95 12.00 64.51
N SER A 9 34.16 12.16 65.03
CA SER A 9 34.70 11.31 66.11
C SER A 9 35.39 12.14 67.19
N GLU A 10 34.89 13.33 67.49
CA GLU A 10 35.35 14.12 68.66
C GLU A 10 34.16 14.90 69.23
N ALA A 11 33.39 14.26 70.10
CA ALA A 11 32.61 14.93 71.16
C ALA A 11 31.87 13.90 72.04
N LEU A 12 32.54 12.84 72.50
CA LEU A 12 32.01 11.99 73.58
C LEU A 12 33.15 11.52 74.50
N ARG A 13 33.78 12.48 75.19
CA ARG A 13 34.38 12.27 76.51
C ARG A 13 33.77 13.31 77.44
N GLY A 14 32.86 12.88 78.29
CA GLY A 14 32.23 13.77 79.25
C GLY A 14 31.13 13.10 80.04
N GLN A 15 31.50 12.63 81.22
CA GLN A 15 30.70 12.54 82.43
C GLN A 15 29.62 11.44 82.55
N ARG A 16 29.96 10.54 83.49
CA ARG A 16 29.04 9.85 84.39
C ARG A 16 28.16 10.88 85.10
N ASP A 17 26.88 10.58 85.26
CA ASP A 17 26.21 10.50 86.57
C ASP A 17 24.75 10.05 86.38
N ALA A 18 24.34 9.07 87.18
CA ALA A 18 22.95 8.66 87.33
C ALA A 18 22.32 9.43 88.51
N PRO A 19 21.01 9.72 88.45
CA PRO A 19 20.10 9.04 89.38
C PRO A 19 18.82 8.57 88.65
N ALA A 20 18.41 7.31 88.84
CA ALA A 20 17.52 6.84 89.90
C ALA A 20 16.04 7.19 89.68
N ASN A 21 15.30 6.12 89.38
CA ASN A 21 13.94 5.79 89.77
C ASN A 21 12.81 6.82 89.56
N GLY A 22 11.91 6.45 88.65
CA GLY A 22 10.53 6.89 88.66
C GLY A 22 9.95 6.86 87.26
N SER A 23 8.98 5.97 87.03
CA SER A 23 8.11 5.87 85.83
C SER A 23 8.43 4.82 84.76
N ARG A 24 8.80 3.58 85.12
CA ARG A 24 8.86 2.46 84.15
C ARG A 24 7.50 2.04 83.55
N GLU A 25 6.36 2.48 84.08
CA GLU A 25 5.03 2.07 83.59
C GLU A 25 4.32 3.06 82.66
N ARG A 26 4.81 4.30 82.52
CA ARG A 26 4.20 5.29 81.57
C ARG A 26 4.89 5.32 80.20
N TRP A 27 6.05 4.68 80.07
CA TRP A 27 6.80 4.61 78.81
C TRP A 27 6.39 3.43 77.93
N THR A 28 5.87 2.34 78.50
CA THR A 28 5.46 1.16 77.73
C THR A 28 4.16 1.39 76.95
N LEU A 29 3.20 2.15 77.50
CA LEU A 29 1.95 2.50 76.82
C LEU A 29 2.11 3.61 75.77
N ARG A 30 3.01 4.58 76.00
CA ARG A 30 3.34 5.62 75.00
C ARG A 30 4.13 5.07 73.83
N CYS A 31 5.14 4.23 74.08
CA CYS A 31 5.88 3.56 72.99
C CYS A 31 4.99 2.61 72.18
N ALA A 32 4.02 1.92 72.79
CA ALA A 32 3.09 1.07 72.04
C ALA A 32 2.12 1.89 71.17
N ALA A 33 1.60 3.01 71.67
CA ALA A 33 0.74 3.90 70.91
C ALA A 33 1.50 4.62 69.76
N ASP A 34 2.71 5.09 70.02
CA ASP A 34 3.55 5.76 69.00
C ASP A 34 4.01 4.76 67.92
N VAL A 35 4.36 3.52 68.29
CA VAL A 35 4.67 2.47 67.31
C VAL A 35 3.45 2.08 66.49
N MET A 36 2.25 2.04 67.08
CA MET A 36 1.00 1.74 66.37
C MET A 36 0.58 2.87 65.41
N VAL A 37 0.74 4.14 65.81
CA VAL A 37 0.48 5.30 64.94
C VAL A 37 1.51 5.40 63.82
N ILE A 38 2.78 5.10 64.08
CA ILE A 38 3.84 5.08 63.06
C ILE A 38 3.64 3.91 62.09
N THR A 39 3.24 2.72 62.55
CA THR A 39 2.92 1.59 61.65
C THR A 39 1.63 1.82 60.86
N LEU A 40 0.61 2.48 61.43
CA LEU A 40 -0.61 2.85 60.70
C LEU A 40 -0.34 3.96 59.66
N ALA A 41 0.51 4.93 59.98
CA ALA A 41 0.93 5.99 59.05
C ALA A 41 1.84 5.46 57.94
N LEU A 42 2.76 4.53 58.23
CA LEU A 42 3.59 3.86 57.22
C LEU A 42 2.75 2.93 56.34
N THR A 43 1.78 2.20 56.87
CA THR A 43 0.88 1.37 56.05
C THR A 43 -0.08 2.21 55.20
N CYS A 44 -0.59 3.35 55.70
CA CYS A 44 -1.36 4.29 54.88
C CYS A 44 -0.48 5.00 53.82
N ALA A 45 0.77 5.34 54.13
CA ALA A 45 1.72 5.90 53.16
C ALA A 45 2.14 4.86 52.11
N LEU A 46 2.33 3.59 52.48
CA LEU A 46 2.63 2.51 51.53
C LEU A 46 1.40 2.10 50.70
N MET A 47 0.18 2.17 51.24
CA MET A 47 -1.06 1.99 50.46
C MET A 47 -1.35 3.20 49.54
N GLY A 48 -0.98 4.41 49.96
CA GLY A 48 -1.03 5.63 49.13
C GLY A 48 0.03 5.64 48.02
N ILE A 49 1.23 5.11 48.28
CA ILE A 49 2.32 5.02 47.29
C ILE A 49 2.08 3.86 46.30
N THR A 50 1.49 2.74 46.73
CA THR A 50 1.11 1.64 45.81
C THR A 50 -0.09 1.99 44.92
N THR A 51 -0.95 2.95 45.32
CA THR A 51 -2.01 3.49 44.45
C THR A 51 -1.52 4.59 43.49
N ILE A 52 -0.38 5.23 43.77
CA ILE A 52 0.25 6.23 42.87
C ILE A 52 1.26 5.59 41.89
N LEU A 53 1.81 4.41 42.21
CA LEU A 53 2.71 3.65 41.32
C LEU A 53 2.08 2.39 40.69
N ALA A 54 0.79 2.14 40.88
CA ALA A 54 0.10 1.21 40.01
C ALA A 54 0.16 1.79 38.58
N PRO A 55 0.71 1.08 37.57
CA PRO A 55 0.52 1.50 36.20
C PRO A 55 -0.98 1.61 36.02
N GLN A 56 -1.47 2.83 35.81
CA GLN A 56 -2.84 3.00 35.35
C GLN A 56 -2.96 2.04 34.16
N PRO A 57 -3.96 1.14 34.13
CA PRO A 57 -4.21 0.42 32.89
C PRO A 57 -4.26 1.53 31.84
N ALA A 58 -3.32 1.49 30.89
CA ALA A 58 -3.38 2.38 29.74
C ALA A 58 -4.84 2.30 29.34
N VAL A 59 -5.56 3.41 29.42
CA VAL A 59 -6.93 3.46 28.97
C VAL A 59 -6.79 3.06 27.51
N ALA A 60 -7.03 1.78 27.23
CA ALA A 60 -6.98 1.25 25.90
C ALA A 60 -7.92 2.17 25.15
N SER A 61 -7.37 2.94 24.21
CA SER A 61 -8.16 3.86 23.40
C SER A 61 -9.41 3.10 23.00
N ALA A 62 -10.57 3.60 23.42
CA ALA A 62 -11.84 2.90 23.29
C ALA A 62 -12.27 2.73 21.82
N HIS A 63 -11.42 3.08 20.86
CA HIS A 63 -11.69 2.99 19.43
C HIS A 63 -10.43 2.50 18.70
N ALA A 64 -10.12 1.22 18.84
CA ALA A 64 -9.10 0.58 17.99
C ALA A 64 -9.49 0.75 16.50
N TRP A 65 -8.53 1.12 15.66
CA TRP A 65 -8.77 1.25 14.23
C TRP A 65 -9.10 -0.10 13.59
N VAL A 66 -10.21 -0.16 12.85
CA VAL A 66 -10.63 -1.35 12.10
C VAL A 66 -10.52 -1.05 10.60
N TRP A 67 -9.74 -1.88 9.90
CA TRP A 67 -9.44 -1.69 8.48
C TRP A 67 -10.55 -2.14 7.52
N ASN A 68 -11.43 -3.06 7.94
CA ASN A 68 -12.52 -3.63 7.11
C ASN A 68 -12.06 -4.06 5.70
N LEU A 69 -11.00 -4.87 5.62
CA LEU A 69 -10.44 -5.33 4.36
C LEU A 69 -10.95 -6.73 3.99
N PRO A 70 -11.06 -7.05 2.69
CA PRO A 70 -11.24 -8.42 2.25
C PRO A 70 -10.11 -9.32 2.74
N ALA A 71 -10.41 -10.61 2.94
CA ALA A 71 -9.45 -11.57 3.50
C ALA A 71 -8.15 -11.73 2.69
N TYR A 72 -8.20 -11.48 1.38
CA TYR A 72 -7.03 -11.58 0.50
C TYR A 72 -6.12 -10.33 0.53
N VAL A 73 -6.52 -9.26 1.23
CA VAL A 73 -5.76 -8.00 1.31
C VAL A 73 -5.01 -7.96 2.64
N PRO A 74 -3.66 -7.98 2.62
CA PRO A 74 -2.88 -7.88 3.85
C PRO A 74 -2.96 -6.47 4.44
N LEU A 75 -2.79 -6.36 5.76
CA LEU A 75 -2.74 -5.07 6.44
C LEU A 75 -1.60 -4.19 5.88
N PRO A 76 -1.83 -2.88 5.67
CA PRO A 76 -0.78 -1.99 5.20
C PRO A 76 0.29 -1.76 6.28
N ARG A 77 1.44 -1.22 5.89
CA ARG A 77 2.46 -0.78 6.86
C ARG A 77 1.98 0.49 7.57
N VAL A 78 1.95 0.44 8.89
CA VAL A 78 1.63 1.59 9.75
C VAL A 78 2.86 1.88 10.59
N PRO A 79 3.43 3.09 10.52
CA PRO A 79 4.54 3.45 11.40
C PRO A 79 4.10 3.44 12.87
N GLU A 80 4.89 2.82 13.74
CA GLU A 80 4.58 2.73 15.18
C GLU A 80 4.40 4.10 15.84
N TRP A 81 5.13 5.10 15.33
CA TRP A 81 5.10 6.48 15.81
C TRP A 81 3.91 7.31 15.26
N ASN A 82 3.15 6.78 14.30
CA ASN A 82 1.89 7.36 13.83
C ASN A 82 0.80 6.27 13.65
N PRO A 83 0.33 5.66 14.75
CA PRO A 83 -0.65 4.57 14.69
C PRO A 83 -2.01 5.04 14.18
N MET A 84 -2.77 4.20 13.49
CA MET A 84 -4.12 4.60 13.06
C MET A 84 -5.07 4.78 14.25
N THR A 85 -5.81 5.88 14.31
CA THR A 85 -6.95 6.08 15.22
C THR A 85 -8.10 6.78 14.49
N PRO A 86 -9.36 6.53 14.87
CA PRO A 86 -10.51 7.23 14.28
C PRO A 86 -10.43 8.75 14.42
N GLU A 87 -9.92 9.26 15.54
CA GLU A 87 -9.81 10.69 15.81
C GLU A 87 -8.77 11.37 14.89
N LYS A 88 -7.63 10.71 14.63
CA LYS A 88 -6.63 11.19 13.66
C LYS A 88 -7.12 11.10 12.23
N PHE A 89 -7.88 10.06 11.90
CA PHE A 89 -8.49 9.93 10.59
C PHE A 89 -9.50 11.06 10.33
N GLU A 90 -10.37 11.35 11.29
CA GLU A 90 -11.37 12.43 11.15
C GLU A 90 -10.71 13.81 11.12
N LEU A 91 -9.70 14.07 11.97
CA LEU A 91 -8.92 15.29 11.90
C LEU A 91 -8.21 15.45 10.55
N GLY A 92 -7.61 14.37 10.04
CA GLY A 92 -6.98 14.35 8.73
C GLY A 92 -7.96 14.64 7.60
N ARG A 93 -9.17 14.07 7.67
CA ARG A 93 -10.27 14.35 6.74
C ARG A 93 -10.64 15.83 6.73
N TYR A 94 -10.83 16.45 7.88
CA TYR A 94 -11.10 17.89 7.95
C TYR A 94 -9.96 18.72 7.35
N LEU A 95 -8.70 18.43 7.71
CA LEU A 95 -7.54 19.14 7.16
C LEU A 95 -7.38 18.95 5.64
N PHE A 96 -7.73 17.78 5.11
CA PHE A 96 -7.61 17.44 3.70
C PHE A 96 -8.53 18.32 2.81
N TYR A 97 -9.71 18.65 3.31
CA TYR A 97 -10.70 19.48 2.60
C TYR A 97 -10.60 20.98 2.91
N ASP A 98 -9.95 21.40 4.00
CA ASP A 98 -9.93 22.80 4.44
C ASP A 98 -8.96 23.66 3.64
N THR A 99 -9.48 24.64 2.88
CA THR A 99 -8.65 25.54 2.05
C THR A 99 -7.78 26.46 2.89
N ARG A 100 -8.09 26.65 4.18
CA ARG A 100 -7.27 27.43 5.12
C ARG A 100 -5.88 26.83 5.34
N LEU A 101 -5.63 25.59 4.89
CA LEU A 101 -4.30 24.98 4.93
C LEU A 101 -3.32 25.58 3.91
N SER A 102 -3.80 26.04 2.74
CA SER A 102 -2.92 26.71 1.76
C SER A 102 -2.47 28.08 2.27
N GLY A 103 -1.28 28.52 1.86
CA GLY A 103 -0.70 29.78 2.31
C GLY A 103 -1.60 30.99 2.01
N ASN A 104 -2.24 31.01 0.84
CA ASN A 104 -3.19 32.06 0.44
C ASN A 104 -4.67 31.75 0.77
N GLY A 105 -4.98 30.55 1.29
CA GLY A 105 -6.34 30.17 1.70
C GLY A 105 -7.28 29.76 0.56
N THR A 106 -6.77 29.50 -0.65
CA THR A 106 -7.59 29.25 -1.84
C THR A 106 -7.68 27.79 -2.28
N GLN A 107 -6.80 26.92 -1.79
CA GLN A 107 -6.76 25.50 -2.15
C GLN A 107 -6.60 24.59 -0.93
N SER A 108 -7.07 23.35 -1.06
CA SER A 108 -6.84 22.25 -0.12
C SER A 108 -6.31 21.02 -0.87
N CYS A 109 -6.00 19.93 -0.16
CA CYS A 109 -5.62 18.68 -0.83
C CYS A 109 -6.75 18.19 -1.76
N ALA A 110 -8.00 18.38 -1.34
CA ALA A 110 -9.18 17.99 -2.11
C ALA A 110 -9.41 18.81 -3.39
N THR A 111 -8.72 19.94 -3.57
CA THR A 111 -8.76 20.70 -4.84
C THR A 111 -8.22 19.84 -5.98
N CYS A 112 -7.05 19.23 -5.79
CA CYS A 112 -6.41 18.37 -6.80
C CYS A 112 -6.76 16.87 -6.62
N HIS A 113 -7.30 16.48 -5.46
CA HIS A 113 -7.66 15.09 -5.15
C HIS A 113 -9.15 14.97 -4.84
N GLN A 114 -9.98 15.05 -5.86
CA GLN A 114 -11.44 15.07 -5.73
C GLN A 114 -12.01 13.66 -5.57
N GLN A 115 -12.78 13.40 -4.50
CA GLN A 115 -13.34 12.07 -4.21
C GLN A 115 -14.09 11.45 -5.40
N ARG A 116 -14.93 12.25 -6.07
CA ARG A 116 -15.73 11.81 -7.24
C ARG A 116 -14.90 11.28 -8.41
N LEU A 117 -13.61 11.64 -8.46
CA LEU A 117 -12.62 11.21 -9.45
C LEU A 117 -11.61 10.24 -8.83
N ALA A 118 -12.02 9.46 -7.84
CA ALA A 118 -11.15 8.58 -7.05
C ALA A 118 -9.91 9.31 -6.50
N PHE A 119 -10.10 10.54 -6.00
CA PHE A 119 -9.04 11.40 -5.46
C PHE A 119 -7.97 11.78 -6.51
N THR A 120 -8.41 12.21 -7.70
CA THR A 120 -7.60 12.85 -8.74
C THR A 120 -8.17 14.21 -9.14
N ASP A 121 -7.51 14.91 -10.06
CA ASP A 121 -7.82 16.30 -10.43
C ASP A 121 -8.73 16.41 -11.67
N GLY A 122 -8.70 15.41 -12.56
CA GLY A 122 -9.38 15.46 -13.86
C GLY A 122 -8.70 16.36 -14.90
N LEU A 123 -7.50 16.87 -14.58
CA LEU A 123 -6.68 17.71 -15.46
C LEU A 123 -5.42 16.95 -15.90
N PRO A 124 -4.86 17.25 -17.08
CA PRO A 124 -3.57 16.69 -17.49
C PRO A 124 -2.45 17.00 -16.50
N GLN A 125 -2.43 18.23 -16.01
CA GLN A 125 -1.46 18.78 -15.09
C GLN A 125 -2.17 19.67 -14.08
N SER A 126 -1.87 19.49 -12.79
CA SER A 126 -2.49 20.26 -11.72
C SER A 126 -1.99 21.70 -11.68
N ILE A 127 -2.82 22.58 -11.13
CA ILE A 127 -2.52 24.02 -11.01
C ILE A 127 -2.42 24.38 -9.53
N GLY A 128 -1.24 24.84 -9.11
CA GLY A 128 -0.96 25.25 -7.75
C GLY A 128 -1.74 26.49 -7.31
N SER A 129 -1.72 26.76 -6.00
CA SER A 129 -2.45 27.89 -5.39
C SER A 129 -2.02 29.26 -5.92
N THR A 130 -0.85 29.37 -6.53
CA THR A 130 -0.29 30.58 -7.18
C THR A 130 -0.49 30.61 -8.70
N GLY A 131 -1.13 29.60 -9.29
CA GLY A 131 -1.38 29.50 -10.74
C GLY A 131 -0.28 28.79 -11.52
N GLU A 132 0.76 28.28 -10.87
CA GLU A 132 1.82 27.51 -11.50
C GLU A 132 1.34 26.11 -11.92
N ILE A 133 1.71 25.69 -13.13
CA ILE A 133 1.36 24.38 -13.69
C ILE A 133 2.40 23.36 -13.27
N HIS A 134 1.93 22.20 -12.78
CA HIS A 134 2.78 21.09 -12.37
C HIS A 134 3.17 20.22 -13.57
N PRO A 135 4.39 19.63 -13.59
CA PRO A 135 4.83 18.84 -14.74
C PRO A 135 4.03 17.53 -14.89
N ARG A 136 3.34 17.08 -13.84
CA ARG A 136 2.74 15.75 -13.77
C ARG A 136 1.26 15.78 -13.39
N ASN A 137 0.54 14.77 -13.87
CA ASN A 137 -0.83 14.47 -13.49
C ASN A 137 -0.93 14.05 -12.01
N ALA A 138 -1.97 14.50 -11.29
CA ALA A 138 -2.22 14.10 -9.91
C ALA A 138 -2.72 12.65 -9.82
N GLN A 139 -1.93 11.77 -9.19
CA GLN A 139 -2.27 10.36 -9.03
C GLN A 139 -3.44 10.15 -8.05
N SER A 140 -4.21 9.08 -8.27
CA SER A 140 -5.22 8.65 -7.30
C SER A 140 -4.59 8.33 -5.95
N LEU A 141 -5.28 8.71 -4.88
CA LEU A 141 -4.92 8.34 -3.51
C LEU A 141 -5.55 7.02 -3.04
N ALA A 142 -6.35 6.35 -3.89
CA ALA A 142 -6.92 5.05 -3.57
C ALA A 142 -5.80 4.04 -3.25
N ASN A 143 -5.91 3.39 -2.10
CA ASN A 143 -4.96 2.36 -1.64
C ASN A 143 -3.50 2.81 -1.58
N VAL A 144 -3.23 4.11 -1.38
CA VAL A 144 -1.86 4.65 -1.28
C VAL A 144 -1.06 4.00 -0.14
N ALA A 145 -1.74 3.47 0.87
CA ALA A 145 -1.16 2.75 2.01
C ALA A 145 -0.34 1.50 1.63
N TRP A 146 -0.57 0.93 0.45
CA TRP A 146 0.15 -0.24 -0.06
C TRP A 146 1.20 0.09 -1.10
N ASN A 147 1.39 1.36 -1.48
CA ASN A 147 2.42 1.70 -2.45
C ASN A 147 3.83 1.53 -1.85
N SER A 148 4.73 0.84 -2.55
CA SER A 148 6.12 0.66 -2.07
C SER A 148 6.98 1.91 -2.24
N THR A 149 6.63 2.77 -3.20
CA THR A 149 7.14 4.13 -3.40
C THR A 149 5.98 5.06 -3.74
N LEU A 150 6.10 6.33 -3.39
CA LEU A 150 5.10 7.36 -3.62
C LEU A 150 5.48 8.24 -4.80
N THR A 151 4.49 8.96 -5.32
CA THR A 151 4.57 9.79 -6.54
C THR A 151 4.87 8.97 -7.80
N TRP A 152 5.15 9.65 -8.90
CA TRP A 152 5.43 9.05 -10.20
C TRP A 152 6.83 8.46 -10.33
N ALA A 153 7.85 9.07 -9.72
CA ALA A 153 9.25 8.77 -10.04
C ALA A 153 10.24 8.98 -8.89
N ASN A 154 9.84 8.71 -7.64
CA ASN A 154 10.73 8.88 -6.49
C ASN A 154 11.01 7.54 -5.76
N PRO A 155 12.18 6.91 -5.96
CA PRO A 155 12.51 5.63 -5.32
C PRO A 155 12.78 5.74 -3.81
N LEU A 156 13.03 6.95 -3.30
CA LEU A 156 13.37 7.22 -1.90
C LEU A 156 12.15 7.57 -1.04
N LEU A 157 11.03 7.95 -1.66
CA LEU A 157 9.84 8.40 -0.97
C LEU A 157 8.91 7.21 -0.66
N THR A 158 9.06 6.64 0.53
CA THR A 158 8.40 5.38 0.91
C THR A 158 7.41 5.52 2.07
N GLU A 159 7.21 6.74 2.56
CA GLU A 159 6.37 7.05 3.72
C GLU A 159 5.46 8.21 3.38
N ILE A 160 4.17 8.06 3.67
CA ILE A 160 3.15 9.09 3.40
C ILE A 160 3.48 10.37 4.17
N GLU A 161 3.94 10.25 5.41
CA GLU A 161 4.34 11.36 6.27
C GLU A 161 5.54 12.15 5.71
N LYS A 162 6.37 11.56 4.86
CA LYS A 162 7.43 12.27 4.14
C LYS A 162 6.92 12.93 2.86
N GLN A 163 5.88 12.37 2.24
CA GLN A 163 5.28 12.95 1.04
C GLN A 163 4.41 14.15 1.37
N VAL A 164 3.61 14.11 2.44
CA VAL A 164 2.66 15.18 2.81
C VAL A 164 3.29 16.58 2.95
N PRO A 165 4.51 16.75 3.50
CA PRO A 165 5.18 18.06 3.52
C PRO A 165 5.52 18.62 2.14
N ILE A 166 5.70 17.79 1.10
CA ILE A 166 6.09 18.23 -0.25
C ILE A 166 5.02 19.17 -0.85
N PRO A 167 3.73 18.80 -0.98
CA PRO A 167 2.71 19.71 -1.49
C PRO A 167 2.42 20.89 -0.55
N MET A 168 2.76 20.77 0.73
CA MET A 168 2.58 21.84 1.71
C MET A 168 3.63 22.95 1.55
N PHE A 169 4.90 22.57 1.44
CA PHE A 169 6.06 23.48 1.55
C PHE A 169 6.93 23.55 0.27
N GLY A 170 6.61 22.79 -0.76
CA GLY A 170 7.30 22.85 -2.05
C GLY A 170 7.15 24.24 -2.70
N GLU A 171 8.25 24.74 -3.27
CA GLU A 171 8.33 26.08 -3.86
C GLU A 171 8.41 26.06 -5.40
N PHE A 172 8.69 24.91 -6.04
CA PHE A 172 8.93 24.83 -7.48
C PHE A 172 8.38 23.54 -8.11
N PRO A 173 7.22 23.58 -8.79
CA PRO A 173 6.24 24.66 -8.72
C PRO A 173 5.53 24.68 -7.36
N VAL A 174 4.94 25.81 -6.99
CA VAL A 174 4.14 25.90 -5.75
C VAL A 174 2.88 25.04 -5.87
N GLU A 175 2.58 24.25 -4.82
CA GLU A 175 1.28 23.61 -4.63
C GLU A 175 0.44 24.42 -3.62
N LEU A 176 0.46 24.08 -2.32
CA LEU A 176 -0.28 24.80 -1.28
C LEU A 176 0.40 26.09 -0.81
N GLY A 177 1.70 26.27 -1.08
CA GLY A 177 2.41 27.54 -0.88
C GLY A 177 2.48 28.03 0.56
N ILE A 178 2.74 27.13 1.52
CA ILE A 178 2.82 27.46 2.96
C ILE A 178 4.17 28.12 3.33
N THR A 179 5.23 27.88 2.57
CA THR A 179 6.58 28.39 2.86
C THR A 179 6.59 29.91 3.05
N GLY A 180 7.14 30.36 4.18
CA GLY A 180 7.15 31.76 4.61
C GLY A 180 5.84 32.26 5.23
N LYS A 181 4.79 31.42 5.33
CA LYS A 181 3.48 31.73 5.91
C LYS A 181 3.09 30.78 7.04
N GLU A 182 4.03 30.01 7.56
CA GLU A 182 3.81 28.89 8.46
C GLU A 182 3.07 29.33 9.74
N GLN A 183 3.53 30.43 10.35
CA GLN A 183 2.91 30.92 11.58
C GLN A 183 1.48 31.42 11.35
N ALA A 184 1.24 32.10 10.22
CA ALA A 184 -0.08 32.59 9.87
C ALA A 184 -1.05 31.44 9.61
N VAL A 185 -0.63 30.42 8.84
CA VAL A 185 -1.47 29.23 8.57
C VAL A 185 -1.74 28.46 9.87
N LEU A 186 -0.72 28.18 10.68
CA LEU A 186 -0.88 27.45 11.93
C LEU A 186 -1.80 28.20 12.92
N HIS A 187 -1.73 29.54 12.93
CA HIS A 187 -2.61 30.37 13.77
C HIS A 187 -4.09 30.22 13.40
N ARG A 188 -4.44 29.99 12.12
CA ARG A 188 -5.85 29.76 11.69
C ARG A 188 -6.46 28.58 12.45
N PHE A 189 -5.70 27.48 12.58
CA PHE A 189 -6.15 26.27 13.28
C PHE A 189 -6.10 26.43 14.80
N LYS A 190 -5.11 27.16 15.34
CA LYS A 190 -5.04 27.46 16.79
C LYS A 190 -6.20 28.32 17.28
N SER A 191 -6.68 29.24 16.45
CA SER A 191 -7.77 30.15 16.79
C SER A 191 -9.17 29.54 16.60
N ASP A 192 -9.27 28.38 15.96
CA ASP A 192 -10.54 27.69 15.69
C ASP A 192 -10.92 26.73 16.84
N PRO A 193 -12.03 26.96 17.56
CA PRO A 193 -12.45 26.10 18.67
C PRO A 193 -12.76 24.65 18.25
N HIS A 194 -13.19 24.42 17.02
CA HIS A 194 -13.46 23.08 16.50
C HIS A 194 -12.16 22.30 16.34
N TYR A 195 -11.16 22.87 15.67
CA TYR A 195 -9.85 22.25 15.53
C TYR A 195 -9.17 22.02 16.87
N ARG A 196 -9.25 22.95 17.82
CA ARG A 196 -8.73 22.74 19.18
C ARG A 196 -9.26 21.46 19.82
N ARG A 197 -10.55 21.15 19.66
CA ARG A 197 -11.14 19.89 20.17
C ARG A 197 -10.68 18.68 19.39
N MET A 198 -10.65 18.75 18.05
CA MET A 198 -10.21 17.65 17.21
C MET A 198 -8.74 17.26 17.46
N PHE A 199 -7.84 18.25 17.54
CA PHE A 199 -6.43 18.02 17.85
C PHE A 199 -6.23 17.45 19.26
N ALA A 200 -6.97 17.94 20.26
CA ALA A 200 -6.91 17.39 21.62
C ALA A 200 -7.38 15.93 21.69
N ALA A 201 -8.41 15.56 20.91
CA ALA A 201 -8.90 14.19 20.81
C ALA A 201 -7.93 13.27 20.03
N ALA A 202 -7.34 13.78 18.95
CA ALA A 202 -6.44 13.04 18.07
C ALA A 202 -5.04 12.81 18.68
N PHE A 203 -4.59 13.72 19.55
CA PHE A 203 -3.27 13.68 20.19
C PHE A 203 -3.40 13.88 21.71
N PRO A 204 -4.05 12.94 22.42
CA PRO A 204 -4.29 13.07 23.85
C PRO A 204 -2.97 13.08 24.63
N GLY A 205 -2.89 13.95 25.64
CA GLY A 205 -1.70 14.09 26.50
C GLY A 205 -0.63 15.05 25.98
N GLU A 206 -0.74 15.57 24.76
CA GLU A 206 0.10 16.67 24.31
C GLU A 206 -0.45 18.03 24.80
N ALA A 207 0.38 18.85 25.45
CA ALA A 207 -0.05 20.15 25.98
C ALA A 207 -0.41 21.15 24.85
N GLU A 208 0.30 21.08 23.73
CA GLU A 208 0.12 21.95 22.55
C GLU A 208 -0.02 21.09 21.28
N PRO A 209 -1.18 20.45 21.04
CA PRO A 209 -1.32 19.44 19.99
C PRO A 209 -1.42 20.03 18.58
N ILE A 210 -1.60 21.34 18.42
CA ILE A 210 -1.72 22.00 17.10
C ILE A 210 -0.32 22.38 16.61
N THR A 211 0.32 21.41 15.95
CA THR A 211 1.67 21.52 15.38
C THR A 211 1.72 21.01 13.94
N TRP A 212 2.73 21.40 13.17
CA TRP A 212 2.95 20.87 11.82
C TRP A 212 3.14 19.35 11.80
N LYS A 213 3.87 18.80 12.78
CA LYS A 213 4.02 17.34 12.97
C LYS A 213 2.65 16.66 13.02
N ASN A 214 1.74 17.19 13.83
CA ASN A 214 0.41 16.60 14.03
C ASN A 214 -0.52 16.82 12.85
N ILE A 215 -0.40 17.94 12.12
CA ILE A 215 -1.09 18.14 10.83
C ILE A 215 -0.66 17.06 9.84
N VAL A 216 0.65 16.85 9.67
CA VAL A 216 1.22 15.81 8.78
C VAL A 216 0.73 14.42 9.20
N TYR A 217 0.75 14.12 10.50
CA TYR A 217 0.34 12.81 11.01
C TYR A 217 -1.15 12.53 10.78
N ALA A 218 -2.00 13.54 10.99
CA ALA A 218 -3.43 13.42 10.75
C ALA A 218 -3.74 13.26 9.24
N LEU A 219 -3.16 14.10 8.38
CA LEU A 219 -3.30 13.98 6.92
C LEU A 219 -2.84 12.60 6.42
N ALA A 220 -1.67 12.13 6.86
CA ALA A 220 -1.18 10.81 6.50
C ALA A 220 -2.07 9.68 7.03
N THR A 221 -2.69 9.84 8.19
CA THR A 221 -3.67 8.88 8.72
C THR A 221 -4.91 8.82 7.84
N PHE A 222 -5.44 9.97 7.42
CA PHE A 222 -6.59 10.03 6.52
C PHE A 222 -6.29 9.38 5.16
N THR A 223 -5.21 9.78 4.50
CA THR A 223 -4.85 9.23 3.17
C THR A 223 -4.55 7.74 3.23
N ARG A 224 -3.91 7.25 4.31
CA ARG A 224 -3.69 5.82 4.51
C ARG A 224 -5.00 5.03 4.65
N GLY A 225 -6.06 5.66 5.16
CA GLY A 225 -7.38 5.06 5.29
C GLY A 225 -8.27 5.15 4.04
N LEU A 226 -7.80 5.72 2.94
CA LEU A 226 -8.52 5.76 1.65
C LEU A 226 -8.45 4.39 0.95
N THR A 227 -9.21 3.43 1.47
CA THR A 227 -9.24 2.03 0.99
C THR A 227 -10.35 1.80 -0.04
N SER A 228 -10.00 1.11 -1.14
CA SER A 228 -10.88 0.81 -2.28
C SER A 228 -10.74 -0.67 -2.66
N PHE A 229 -11.71 -1.46 -2.21
CA PHE A 229 -11.76 -2.93 -2.37
C PHE A 229 -13.20 -3.45 -2.49
N ASP A 230 -14.11 -2.66 -3.09
CA ASP A 230 -15.50 -3.06 -3.37
C ASP A 230 -15.87 -2.86 -4.87
N SER A 231 -14.88 -2.98 -5.75
CA SER A 231 -15.16 -3.03 -7.20
C SER A 231 -15.86 -4.33 -7.60
N PRO A 232 -16.52 -4.39 -8.77
CA PRO A 232 -16.99 -5.65 -9.35
C PRO A 232 -15.90 -6.75 -9.40
N TYR A 233 -14.66 -6.38 -9.69
CA TYR A 233 -13.53 -7.31 -9.65
C TYR A 233 -13.24 -7.82 -8.22
N ASP A 234 -13.29 -6.95 -7.20
CA ASP A 234 -13.10 -7.37 -5.81
C ASP A 234 -14.19 -8.33 -5.34
N ARG A 235 -15.46 -8.04 -5.67
CA ARG A 235 -16.58 -8.95 -5.36
C ARG A 235 -16.44 -10.30 -6.07
N TYR A 236 -15.95 -10.30 -7.30
CA TYR A 236 -15.64 -11.52 -8.03
C TYR A 236 -14.52 -12.35 -7.37
N LEU A 237 -13.45 -11.69 -6.91
CA LEU A 237 -12.39 -12.35 -6.12
C LEU A 237 -12.92 -12.88 -4.77
N ALA A 238 -13.88 -12.19 -4.16
CA ALA A 238 -14.55 -12.61 -2.92
C ALA A 238 -15.57 -13.74 -3.11
N GLY A 239 -15.82 -14.18 -4.35
CA GLY A 239 -16.65 -15.35 -4.66
C GLY A 239 -17.97 -15.04 -5.38
N ASP A 240 -18.35 -13.78 -5.55
CA ASP A 240 -19.51 -13.40 -6.36
C ASP A 240 -19.17 -13.52 -7.85
N ARG A 241 -19.37 -14.72 -8.40
CA ARG A 241 -19.11 -15.03 -9.82
C ARG A 241 -19.98 -14.23 -10.80
N THR A 242 -21.01 -13.55 -10.32
CA THR A 242 -21.90 -12.72 -11.16
C THR A 242 -21.50 -11.25 -11.19
N ALA A 243 -20.52 -10.84 -10.36
CA ALA A 243 -20.07 -9.46 -10.30
C ALA A 243 -19.38 -8.99 -11.58
N LEU A 244 -18.71 -9.88 -12.32
CA LEU A 244 -18.12 -9.57 -13.63
C LEU A 244 -19.04 -10.00 -14.78
N SER A 245 -19.15 -9.14 -15.78
CA SER A 245 -19.81 -9.49 -17.04
C SER A 245 -18.98 -10.50 -17.83
N PRO A 246 -19.58 -11.27 -18.75
CA PRO A 246 -18.82 -12.17 -19.63
C PRO A 246 -17.73 -11.44 -20.44
N SER A 247 -17.96 -10.17 -20.81
CA SER A 247 -16.99 -9.33 -21.51
C SER A 247 -15.80 -8.98 -20.61
N ALA A 248 -16.07 -8.55 -19.37
CA ALA A 248 -15.02 -8.27 -18.39
C ALA A 248 -14.20 -9.52 -18.04
N ILE A 249 -14.80 -10.71 -18.02
CA ILE A 249 -14.07 -11.96 -17.82
C ILE A 249 -13.12 -12.25 -18.99
N ARG A 250 -13.55 -12.05 -20.24
CA ARG A 250 -12.65 -12.17 -21.41
C ARG A 250 -11.53 -11.15 -21.38
N GLY A 251 -11.83 -9.90 -21.00
CA GLY A 251 -10.84 -8.84 -20.82
C GLY A 251 -9.83 -9.14 -19.72
N MET A 252 -10.30 -9.70 -18.60
CA MET A 252 -9.44 -10.16 -17.51
C MET A 252 -8.46 -11.24 -18.00
N ASN A 253 -8.93 -12.21 -18.78
CA ASN A 253 -8.07 -13.25 -19.34
C ASN A 253 -7.01 -12.68 -20.31
N LEU A 254 -7.36 -11.66 -21.10
CA LEU A 254 -6.39 -10.94 -21.93
C LEU A 254 -5.38 -10.16 -21.07
N PHE A 255 -5.84 -9.49 -20.01
CA PHE A 255 -4.98 -8.71 -19.13
C PHE A 255 -3.93 -9.57 -18.41
N PHE A 256 -4.34 -10.76 -17.95
CA PHE A 256 -3.46 -11.71 -17.26
C PHE A 256 -2.74 -12.69 -18.20
N SER A 257 -2.80 -12.50 -19.52
CA SER A 257 -2.04 -13.32 -20.47
C SER A 257 -0.62 -12.78 -20.67
N GLU A 258 0.26 -13.68 -21.09
CA GLU A 258 1.60 -13.35 -21.63
C GLU A 258 1.51 -12.71 -23.03
N ASP A 259 0.34 -12.74 -23.69
CA ASP A 259 0.19 -12.07 -25.00
C ASP A 259 0.15 -10.55 -24.84
N LEU A 260 -0.47 -10.05 -23.75
CA LEU A 260 -0.62 -8.61 -23.51
C LEU A 260 0.33 -8.07 -22.43
N GLU A 261 0.94 -8.95 -21.63
CA GLU A 261 1.98 -8.64 -20.65
C GLU A 261 1.60 -7.63 -19.55
N CYS A 262 0.31 -7.28 -19.42
CA CYS A 262 -0.14 -6.20 -18.53
C CYS A 262 0.14 -6.53 -17.06
N HIS A 263 -0.03 -7.80 -16.70
CA HIS A 263 0.09 -8.30 -15.33
C HIS A 263 1.53 -8.35 -14.80
N HIS A 264 2.57 -8.14 -15.61
CA HIS A 264 3.95 -8.02 -15.11
C HIS A 264 4.18 -6.71 -14.35
N CYS A 265 3.52 -5.63 -14.77
CA CYS A 265 3.64 -4.31 -14.13
C CYS A 265 2.42 -3.95 -13.27
N HIS A 266 1.24 -4.44 -13.65
CA HIS A 266 -0.02 -4.15 -12.97
C HIS A 266 -0.57 -5.40 -12.26
N THR A 267 0.18 -5.84 -11.24
CA THR A 267 0.01 -7.16 -10.62
C THR A 267 -0.55 -7.11 -9.20
N GLY A 268 -0.87 -8.29 -8.68
CA GLY A 268 -1.25 -8.51 -7.28
C GLY A 268 -2.56 -7.85 -6.88
N PHE A 269 -2.86 -7.88 -5.58
CA PHE A 269 -4.14 -7.37 -5.06
C PHE A 269 -4.33 -5.87 -5.29
N ASN A 270 -3.27 -5.09 -5.45
CA ASN A 270 -3.35 -3.64 -5.70
C ASN A 270 -3.21 -3.27 -7.18
N LEU A 271 -3.09 -4.23 -8.10
CA LEU A 271 -2.90 -4.01 -9.54
C LEU A 271 -1.74 -3.05 -9.87
N THR A 272 -0.63 -3.22 -9.14
CA THR A 272 0.65 -2.54 -9.34
C THR A 272 1.78 -3.40 -8.75
N ALA A 273 2.88 -3.52 -9.49
CA ALA A 273 4.11 -4.15 -9.00
C ALA A 273 4.80 -3.34 -7.90
N SER A 274 4.44 -2.06 -7.70
CA SER A 274 4.94 -1.22 -6.61
C SER A 274 4.08 -1.39 -5.35
N THR A 275 4.06 -2.60 -4.79
CA THR A 275 3.21 -2.95 -3.64
C THR A 275 4.04 -3.34 -2.40
N THR A 276 3.61 -2.92 -1.21
CA THR A 276 4.15 -3.32 0.10
C THR A 276 3.02 -3.48 1.13
N PHE A 277 3.27 -4.23 2.20
CA PHE A 277 2.32 -4.48 3.28
C PHE A 277 3.05 -4.91 4.57
N SER A 278 2.30 -5.00 5.67
CA SER A 278 2.80 -5.49 6.95
C SER A 278 3.19 -6.97 6.84
N GLY A 279 4.44 -7.30 7.16
CA GLY A 279 4.98 -8.65 6.98
C GLY A 279 5.54 -8.97 5.59
N ALA A 280 5.51 -8.02 4.64
CA ALA A 280 6.19 -8.20 3.35
C ALA A 280 7.72 -8.37 3.57
N VAL A 281 8.25 -9.52 3.15
CA VAL A 281 9.68 -9.89 3.31
C VAL A 281 10.53 -9.28 2.19
N PHE A 282 9.99 -9.24 0.97
CA PHE A 282 10.60 -8.60 -0.19
C PHE A 282 9.71 -7.46 -0.65
N ILE A 283 10.30 -6.28 -0.86
CA ILE A 283 9.59 -5.09 -1.31
C ILE A 283 10.19 -4.67 -2.64
N GLU A 284 9.46 -4.92 -3.71
CA GLU A 284 9.84 -4.43 -5.04
C GLU A 284 9.48 -2.95 -5.17
N ARG A 285 10.38 -2.19 -5.82
CA ARG A 285 10.20 -0.77 -6.13
C ARG A 285 10.49 -0.52 -7.60
N PRO A 286 9.75 -1.16 -8.53
CA PRO A 286 10.08 -1.10 -9.93
C PRO A 286 9.66 0.22 -10.55
N PHE A 287 10.44 0.65 -11.54
CA PHE A 287 10.14 1.80 -12.41
C PHE A 287 10.40 1.39 -13.87
N PHE A 288 9.53 1.80 -14.77
CA PHE A 288 9.52 1.36 -16.16
C PHE A 288 9.41 2.54 -17.12
N ASN A 289 10.18 2.48 -18.21
CA ASN A 289 9.98 3.33 -19.38
C ASN A 289 9.09 2.56 -20.37
N THR A 290 7.97 3.15 -20.76
CA THR A 290 6.99 2.52 -21.66
C THR A 290 7.09 3.00 -23.11
N GLY A 291 8.06 3.86 -23.42
CA GLY A 291 8.21 4.43 -24.76
C GLY A 291 7.14 5.47 -25.09
N LEU A 292 6.80 6.33 -24.12
CA LEU A 292 5.87 7.45 -24.33
C LEU A 292 6.52 8.59 -25.15
N TYR A 293 7.83 8.74 -25.01
CA TYR A 293 8.66 9.76 -25.66
C TYR A 293 10.00 9.17 -26.09
N ASN A 294 10.60 9.84 -27.09
CA ASN A 294 11.96 9.61 -27.57
C ASN A 294 12.36 10.82 -28.45
N LEU A 295 12.56 11.97 -27.80
CA LEU A 295 12.68 13.28 -28.47
C LEU A 295 13.94 13.38 -29.35
N ASP A 296 15.03 12.72 -28.94
CA ASP A 296 16.35 12.83 -29.55
C ASP A 296 16.80 11.56 -30.29
N GLY A 297 15.92 10.55 -30.38
CA GLY A 297 16.23 9.23 -30.93
C GLY A 297 17.05 8.34 -30.00
N LYS A 298 17.41 8.79 -28.79
CA LYS A 298 18.22 8.05 -27.81
C LYS A 298 17.46 7.76 -26.51
N GLY A 299 16.17 8.06 -26.46
CA GLY A 299 15.27 7.78 -25.36
C GLY A 299 14.91 8.99 -24.50
N ALA A 300 15.29 10.20 -24.89
CA ALA A 300 15.00 11.40 -24.10
C ALA A 300 13.48 11.63 -23.93
N TYR A 301 13.11 11.92 -22.69
CA TYR A 301 11.80 12.45 -22.31
C TYR A 301 11.87 14.00 -22.24
N PRO A 302 10.73 14.71 -22.15
CA PRO A 302 10.71 16.14 -21.92
C PRO A 302 11.61 16.55 -20.71
N PRO A 303 12.41 17.62 -20.81
CA PRO A 303 13.40 17.97 -19.78
C PRO A 303 12.83 18.26 -18.39
N ASP A 304 11.56 18.63 -18.31
CA ASP A 304 10.81 18.88 -17.07
C ASP A 304 10.14 17.61 -16.52
N ASN A 305 10.35 16.46 -17.16
CA ASN A 305 9.70 15.20 -16.81
C ASN A 305 10.48 13.95 -17.25
N GLU A 306 11.70 13.81 -16.75
CA GLU A 306 12.64 12.73 -17.10
C GLU A 306 12.48 11.47 -16.23
N GLY A 307 11.56 11.47 -15.27
CA GLY A 307 11.30 10.32 -14.40
C GLY A 307 12.38 10.13 -13.34
N VAL A 308 12.75 8.88 -13.04
CA VAL A 308 13.71 8.57 -11.94
C VAL A 308 15.08 9.23 -12.14
N LYS A 309 15.47 9.47 -13.40
CA LYS A 309 16.71 10.18 -13.75
C LYS A 309 16.83 11.54 -13.06
N GLU A 310 15.73 12.24 -12.78
CA GLU A 310 15.75 13.54 -12.08
C GLU A 310 16.39 13.45 -10.69
N LEU A 311 16.37 12.27 -10.06
CA LEU A 311 16.93 12.02 -8.74
C LEU A 311 18.25 11.27 -8.78
N THR A 312 18.41 10.32 -9.70
CA THR A 312 19.62 9.49 -9.78
C THR A 312 20.72 10.11 -10.63
N ASN A 313 20.35 10.99 -11.57
CA ASN A 313 21.19 11.52 -12.64
C ASN A 313 21.82 10.42 -13.54
N ASP A 314 21.32 9.18 -13.45
CA ASP A 314 21.75 8.08 -14.31
C ASP A 314 20.99 8.16 -15.65
N PRO A 315 21.69 8.26 -16.80
CA PRO A 315 21.02 8.32 -18.10
C PRO A 315 20.18 7.07 -18.41
N THR A 316 20.47 5.92 -17.79
CA THR A 316 19.69 4.69 -17.97
C THR A 316 18.34 4.72 -17.24
N ASP A 317 18.14 5.68 -16.33
CA ASP A 317 16.87 5.88 -15.62
C ASP A 317 15.89 6.84 -16.31
N MET A 318 16.26 7.32 -17.51
CA MET A 318 15.43 8.25 -18.29
C MET A 318 14.05 7.65 -18.61
N GLY A 319 13.02 8.44 -18.34
CA GLY A 319 11.62 8.11 -18.63
C GLY A 319 11.07 6.94 -17.83
N ARG A 320 11.73 6.54 -16.73
CA ARG A 320 11.25 5.45 -15.86
C ARG A 320 10.28 6.00 -14.81
N PHE A 321 9.09 5.42 -14.75
CA PHE A 321 8.02 5.79 -13.83
C PHE A 321 7.47 4.57 -13.09
N ARG A 322 6.97 4.78 -11.88
CA ARG A 322 6.29 3.77 -11.08
C ARG A 322 5.02 3.34 -11.83
N PRO A 323 4.74 2.03 -11.97
CA PRO A 323 3.46 1.59 -12.52
C PRO A 323 2.33 1.98 -11.54
N PRO A 324 1.37 2.84 -11.93
CA PRO A 324 0.26 3.19 -11.06
C PRO A 324 -0.65 1.97 -10.82
N SER A 325 -1.39 1.98 -9.70
CA SER A 325 -2.50 1.03 -9.53
C SER A 325 -3.56 1.29 -10.60
N LEU A 326 -4.16 0.22 -11.14
CA LEU A 326 -5.28 0.33 -12.07
C LEU A 326 -6.65 0.33 -11.37
N ARG A 327 -6.69 0.32 -10.04
CA ARG A 327 -7.94 0.47 -9.30
C ARG A 327 -8.54 1.85 -9.59
N ASN A 328 -9.83 1.89 -9.92
CA ASN A 328 -10.56 3.09 -10.32
C ASN A 328 -10.07 3.77 -11.61
N VAL A 329 -9.28 3.10 -12.46
CA VAL A 329 -8.68 3.72 -13.65
C VAL A 329 -9.70 4.33 -14.63
N ALA A 330 -10.95 3.84 -14.65
CA ALA A 330 -12.01 4.41 -15.48
C ALA A 330 -12.44 5.82 -15.04
N LEU A 331 -12.12 6.25 -13.80
CA LEU A 331 -12.52 7.54 -13.23
C LEU A 331 -11.38 8.57 -13.16
N THR A 332 -10.16 8.18 -13.53
CA THR A 332 -8.93 8.97 -13.29
C THR A 332 -8.29 9.48 -14.57
N ALA A 333 -9.09 9.71 -15.61
CA ALA A 333 -8.61 10.39 -16.81
C ALA A 333 -8.19 11.84 -16.47
N PRO A 334 -7.24 12.44 -17.22
CA PRO A 334 -6.45 11.82 -18.28
C PRO A 334 -5.29 10.96 -17.74
N TYR A 335 -4.64 10.22 -18.64
CA TYR A 335 -3.72 9.12 -18.31
C TYR A 335 -2.26 9.46 -18.61
N MET A 336 -1.39 8.59 -18.10
CA MET A 336 0.07 8.73 -18.07
C MET A 336 0.54 9.80 -17.08
N HIS A 337 1.85 9.83 -16.85
CA HIS A 337 2.46 10.71 -15.86
C HIS A 337 2.27 12.20 -16.10
N ASP A 338 1.97 12.60 -17.34
CA ASP A 338 1.80 13.97 -17.82
C ASP A 338 0.38 14.23 -18.36
N GLY A 339 -0.54 13.28 -18.22
CA GLY A 339 -1.92 13.42 -18.70
C GLY A 339 -2.05 13.47 -20.23
N SER A 340 -1.05 12.98 -20.97
CA SER A 340 -0.99 13.11 -22.43
C SER A 340 -1.87 12.14 -23.23
N MET A 341 -2.73 11.35 -22.55
CA MET A 341 -3.76 10.52 -23.18
C MET A 341 -5.11 10.73 -22.52
N ALA A 342 -6.14 11.01 -23.30
CA ALA A 342 -7.45 11.39 -22.78
C ALA A 342 -8.33 10.20 -22.40
N THR A 343 -8.14 9.03 -23.03
CA THR A 343 -9.04 7.87 -22.91
C THR A 343 -8.30 6.56 -22.65
N LEU A 344 -8.96 5.59 -22.00
CA LEU A 344 -8.42 4.24 -21.86
C LEU A 344 -8.17 3.58 -23.21
N GLU A 345 -8.98 3.89 -24.23
CA GLU A 345 -8.77 3.37 -25.57
C GLU A 345 -7.46 3.88 -26.18
N GLU A 346 -7.11 5.16 -25.97
CA GLU A 346 -5.81 5.69 -26.38
C GLU A 346 -4.64 5.00 -25.68
N VAL A 347 -4.79 4.70 -24.38
CA VAL A 347 -3.80 3.95 -23.59
C VAL A 347 -3.62 2.54 -24.14
N ILE A 348 -4.71 1.81 -24.40
CA ILE A 348 -4.62 0.45 -24.97
C ILE A 348 -3.98 0.50 -26.34
N ARG A 349 -4.37 1.44 -27.20
CA ARG A 349 -3.78 1.62 -28.53
C ARG A 349 -2.29 1.99 -28.47
N PHE A 350 -1.87 2.69 -27.42
CA PHE A 350 -0.46 2.95 -27.16
C PHE A 350 0.32 1.65 -26.88
N TYR A 351 -0.23 0.77 -26.04
CA TYR A 351 0.38 -0.53 -25.78
C TYR A 351 0.29 -1.47 -27.00
N GLU A 352 -0.80 -1.48 -27.78
CA GLU A 352 -0.91 -2.23 -29.05
C GLU A 352 0.26 -1.89 -30.00
N ARG A 353 0.66 -0.61 -30.06
CA ARG A 353 1.78 -0.14 -30.90
C ARG A 353 3.15 -0.33 -30.28
N GLY A 354 3.25 -0.83 -29.04
CA GLY A 354 4.49 -0.94 -28.29
C GLY A 354 5.15 0.41 -28.00
N GLY A 355 4.36 1.47 -27.79
CA GLY A 355 4.85 2.83 -27.55
C GLY A 355 4.12 3.90 -28.36
N ARG A 356 4.52 5.17 -28.20
CA ARG A 356 3.91 6.32 -28.89
C ARG A 356 4.82 6.89 -29.97
N LYS A 357 4.26 7.18 -31.14
CA LYS A 357 4.90 8.00 -32.18
C LYS A 357 4.22 9.36 -32.21
N ILE A 358 5.02 10.42 -32.10
CA ILE A 358 4.57 11.82 -32.18
C ILE A 358 5.20 12.40 -33.45
N THR A 359 4.37 12.81 -34.41
CA THR A 359 4.82 13.18 -35.76
C THR A 359 5.22 14.64 -35.94
N GLY A 360 4.93 15.51 -34.96
CA GLY A 360 5.25 16.93 -35.04
C GLY A 360 5.16 17.64 -33.69
N GLY A 361 5.57 18.91 -33.68
CA GLY A 361 5.62 19.73 -32.46
C GLY A 361 6.89 19.51 -31.63
N PRO A 362 6.98 20.17 -30.46
CA PRO A 362 8.19 20.16 -29.62
C PRO A 362 8.50 18.78 -29.01
N TYR A 363 7.51 17.89 -28.96
CA TYR A 363 7.66 16.53 -28.44
C TYR A 363 7.72 15.47 -29.55
N ALA A 364 7.99 15.85 -30.81
CA ALA A 364 8.14 14.91 -31.90
C ALA A 364 9.21 13.85 -31.59
N GLY A 365 8.92 12.59 -31.94
CA GLY A 365 9.77 11.46 -31.59
C GLY A 365 9.04 10.13 -31.73
N ASP A 366 9.79 9.03 -31.73
CA ASP A 366 9.24 7.68 -31.82
C ASP A 366 9.64 6.85 -30.60
N GLY A 367 8.79 6.90 -29.57
CA GLY A 367 8.98 6.17 -28.32
C GLY A 367 8.95 4.65 -28.47
N ARG A 368 8.36 4.14 -29.56
CA ARG A 368 8.40 2.69 -29.90
C ARG A 368 9.83 2.21 -30.15
N LEU A 369 10.69 3.10 -30.61
CA LEU A 369 12.11 2.87 -30.93
C LEU A 369 13.05 3.33 -29.80
N SER A 370 12.52 3.75 -28.64
CA SER A 370 13.37 4.15 -27.51
C SER A 370 14.26 2.98 -27.07
N PRO A 371 15.59 3.17 -26.94
CA PRO A 371 16.50 2.12 -26.48
C PRO A 371 16.32 1.80 -24.99
N LEU A 372 15.60 2.65 -24.24
CA LEU A 372 15.37 2.50 -22.79
C LEU A 372 13.99 1.91 -22.47
N LYS A 373 13.15 1.70 -23.48
CA LYS A 373 11.81 1.12 -23.31
C LYS A 373 11.91 -0.30 -22.74
N ASN A 374 11.05 -0.62 -21.78
CA ASN A 374 10.96 -1.96 -21.23
C ASN A 374 10.58 -2.98 -22.33
N GLY A 375 11.28 -4.11 -22.36
CA GLY A 375 11.11 -5.15 -23.39
C GLY A 375 9.73 -5.80 -23.43
N LEU A 376 8.98 -5.79 -22.32
CA LEU A 376 7.60 -6.30 -22.26
C LEU A 376 6.61 -5.37 -22.96
N VAL A 377 6.98 -4.12 -23.24
CA VAL A 377 6.20 -3.18 -24.06
C VAL A 377 6.55 -3.39 -25.55
N SER A 378 6.34 -4.61 -26.04
CA SER A 378 6.71 -5.04 -27.39
C SER A 378 5.62 -4.74 -28.44
N GLY A 379 4.38 -4.53 -28.01
CA GLY A 379 3.23 -4.34 -28.89
C GLY A 379 2.43 -5.63 -29.07
N PHE A 380 1.13 -5.48 -29.38
CA PHE A 380 0.22 -6.59 -29.59
C PHE A 380 -0.93 -6.15 -30.51
N THR A 381 -1.69 -7.12 -31.04
CA THR A 381 -2.84 -6.85 -31.90
C THR A 381 -4.12 -7.31 -31.22
N LEU A 382 -5.09 -6.41 -31.08
CA LEU A 382 -6.45 -6.74 -30.65
C LEU A 382 -7.45 -6.52 -31.78
N THR A 383 -8.40 -7.42 -31.90
CA THR A 383 -9.67 -7.11 -32.57
C THR A 383 -10.44 -6.05 -31.79
N ASP A 384 -11.37 -5.35 -32.43
CA ASP A 384 -12.21 -4.36 -31.74
C ASP A 384 -13.00 -4.99 -30.58
N ALA A 385 -13.47 -6.23 -30.74
CA ALA A 385 -14.15 -6.96 -29.67
C ALA A 385 -13.23 -7.24 -28.47
N GLN A 386 -12.00 -7.70 -28.70
CA GLN A 386 -11.02 -7.93 -27.62
C GLN A 386 -10.63 -6.62 -26.92
N ARG A 387 -10.52 -5.52 -27.67
CA ARG A 387 -10.26 -4.19 -27.08
C ARG A 387 -11.39 -3.76 -26.15
N GLN A 388 -12.65 -3.96 -26.57
CA GLN A 388 -13.80 -3.67 -25.73
C GLN A 388 -13.90 -4.61 -24.52
N ASP A 389 -13.55 -5.89 -24.67
CA ASP A 389 -13.46 -6.81 -23.54
C ASP A 389 -12.43 -6.33 -22.51
N LEU A 390 -11.24 -5.90 -22.95
CA LEU A 390 -10.21 -5.34 -22.06
C LEU A 390 -10.67 -4.06 -21.37
N ILE A 391 -11.35 -3.14 -22.08
CA ILE A 391 -11.96 -1.95 -21.48
C ILE A 391 -12.98 -2.34 -20.42
N ALA A 392 -13.88 -3.29 -20.71
CA ALA A 392 -14.87 -3.78 -19.76
C ALA A 392 -14.24 -4.36 -18.48
N PHE A 393 -13.07 -5.01 -18.60
CA PHE A 393 -12.30 -5.43 -17.43
C PHE A 393 -11.75 -4.25 -16.64
N LEU A 394 -11.12 -3.26 -17.28
CA LEU A 394 -10.59 -2.07 -16.60
C LEU A 394 -11.70 -1.25 -15.91
N GLU A 395 -12.88 -1.14 -16.52
CA GLU A 395 -14.06 -0.51 -15.92
C GLU A 395 -14.55 -1.28 -14.70
N SER A 396 -14.44 -2.61 -14.70
CA SER A 396 -14.81 -3.47 -13.57
C SER A 396 -13.91 -3.29 -12.33
N LEU A 397 -12.80 -2.55 -12.45
CA LEU A 397 -11.92 -2.16 -11.36
C LEU A 397 -12.39 -0.91 -10.62
N THR A 398 -13.55 -0.36 -10.99
CA THR A 398 -14.14 0.84 -10.39
C THR A 398 -14.93 0.52 -9.13
N ASP A 399 -14.56 1.15 -8.02
CA ASP A 399 -15.24 1.07 -6.74
C ASP A 399 -16.16 2.28 -6.56
N TRP A 400 -17.44 2.08 -6.88
CA TRP A 400 -18.46 3.13 -6.77
C TRP A 400 -18.76 3.54 -5.33
N ASN A 401 -18.53 2.63 -4.37
CA ASN A 401 -18.66 2.95 -2.96
C ASN A 401 -17.53 3.90 -2.55
N PHE A 402 -16.28 3.65 -2.93
CA PHE A 402 -15.14 4.52 -2.62
C PHE A 402 -15.36 5.99 -3.02
N VAL A 403 -15.85 6.24 -4.24
CA VAL A 403 -16.04 7.61 -4.76
C VAL A 403 -17.30 8.32 -4.24
N THR A 404 -18.15 7.64 -3.48
CA THR A 404 -19.36 8.22 -2.87
C THR A 404 -19.43 8.02 -1.35
N ASN A 405 -18.47 7.33 -0.74
CA ASN A 405 -18.51 6.96 0.67
C ASN A 405 -18.53 8.21 1.56
N PRO A 406 -19.54 8.38 2.42
CA PRO A 406 -19.60 9.49 3.37
C PRO A 406 -18.43 9.53 4.35
N ARG A 407 -17.69 8.43 4.53
CA ARG A 407 -16.46 8.38 5.33
C ARG A 407 -15.32 9.18 4.71
N PHE A 408 -15.30 9.37 3.39
CA PHE A 408 -14.22 10.08 2.69
C PHE A 408 -14.64 11.45 2.13
N SER A 409 -15.92 11.79 2.22
CA SER A 409 -16.49 13.02 1.68
C SER A 409 -16.02 14.30 2.38
N ASP A 410 -16.25 15.43 1.72
CA ASP A 410 -16.02 16.76 2.29
C ASP A 410 -16.86 16.93 3.58
N PRO A 411 -16.23 17.13 4.76
CA PRO A 411 -16.95 17.36 6.01
C PRO A 411 -17.57 18.75 6.13
N PHE A 412 -17.22 19.70 5.24
CA PHE A 412 -17.78 21.05 5.21
C PHE A 412 -19.00 21.17 4.29
N ALA A 413 -19.25 20.16 3.45
CA ALA A 413 -20.42 20.13 2.57
C ALA A 413 -21.73 20.01 3.38
N PRO A 414 -22.79 20.75 3.00
CA PRO A 414 -24.08 20.64 3.67
C PRO A 414 -24.66 19.24 3.51
N ALA A 415 -25.29 18.72 4.58
CA ALA A 415 -25.79 17.35 4.67
C ALA A 415 -26.76 16.93 3.53
N SER A 416 -27.35 17.87 2.79
CA SER A 416 -28.24 17.58 1.65
C SER A 416 -27.50 17.18 0.36
N ALA A 417 -26.19 17.42 0.25
CA ALA A 417 -25.40 17.01 -0.92
C ALA A 417 -25.03 15.51 -0.88
N ALA A 418 -25.00 14.91 0.32
CA ALA A 418 -24.63 13.50 0.51
C ALA A 418 -25.73 12.48 0.12
N GLN A 419 -26.94 12.95 -0.22
CA GLN A 419 -28.08 12.09 -0.58
C GLN A 419 -28.55 12.24 -2.04
N ALA A 420 -27.92 13.11 -2.83
CA ALA A 420 -28.34 13.44 -4.19
C ALA A 420 -27.38 12.93 -5.29
N THR A 421 -26.87 11.70 -5.16
CA THR A 421 -26.26 10.97 -6.29
C THR A 421 -26.56 9.46 -6.17
N THR A 422 -27.84 9.11 -6.17
CA THR A 422 -28.27 7.79 -6.64
C THR A 422 -28.88 7.97 -8.02
N THR A 423 -28.04 8.25 -9.01
CA THR A 423 -28.46 8.17 -10.41
C THR A 423 -28.45 6.68 -10.80
N PRO A 424 -29.59 6.10 -11.23
CA PRO A 424 -29.60 4.75 -11.78
C PRO A 424 -28.81 4.72 -13.09
N ARG A 425 -28.08 3.62 -13.29
CA ARG A 425 -27.44 3.15 -14.52
C ARG A 425 -28.19 3.60 -15.81
N PRO A 426 -27.53 4.16 -16.84
CA PRO A 426 -28.13 4.20 -18.17
C PRO A 426 -28.17 2.76 -18.73
N ASP A 427 -29.34 2.37 -19.20
CA ASP A 427 -29.71 1.02 -19.62
C ASP A 427 -28.65 0.31 -20.47
N ALA A 428 -28.09 -0.79 -19.93
CA ALA A 428 -27.49 -1.83 -20.73
C ALA A 428 -28.62 -2.75 -21.20
N THR A 429 -28.93 -2.70 -22.49
CA THR A 429 -29.84 -3.59 -23.19
C THR A 429 -29.56 -5.05 -22.81
N PRO A 430 -30.57 -5.89 -22.50
CA PRO A 430 -30.32 -7.25 -22.07
C PRO A 430 -29.82 -8.10 -23.25
N ALA A 431 -28.51 -8.37 -23.26
CA ALA A 431 -27.94 -9.41 -24.11
C ALA A 431 -28.44 -10.77 -23.60
N ALA A 432 -28.91 -11.60 -24.54
CA ALA A 432 -29.48 -12.92 -24.31
C ALA A 432 -28.59 -13.79 -23.40
N VAL A 433 -29.23 -14.47 -22.45
CA VAL A 433 -28.60 -15.38 -21.48
C VAL A 433 -27.90 -16.52 -22.22
N ALA A 434 -26.58 -16.47 -22.26
CA ALA A 434 -25.74 -17.62 -22.61
C ALA A 434 -25.62 -18.56 -21.39
N PRO A 435 -25.52 -19.89 -21.61
CA PRO A 435 -25.43 -20.86 -20.52
C PRO A 435 -24.17 -20.65 -19.66
N SER A 436 -24.31 -20.86 -18.36
CA SER A 436 -23.23 -20.71 -17.37
C SER A 436 -22.00 -21.56 -17.71
N PRO A 437 -20.77 -21.04 -17.54
CA PRO A 437 -19.57 -21.84 -17.71
C PRO A 437 -19.48 -22.92 -16.62
N THR A 438 -19.17 -24.15 -17.04
CA THR A 438 -18.90 -25.29 -16.17
C THR A 438 -17.73 -24.99 -15.22
N PRO A 439 -17.84 -25.31 -13.91
CA PRO A 439 -16.73 -25.19 -12.97
C PRO A 439 -15.53 -26.04 -13.41
N PRO A 440 -14.29 -25.67 -13.01
CA PRO A 440 -13.11 -26.48 -13.33
C PRO A 440 -13.29 -27.91 -12.79
N PRO A 441 -12.81 -28.92 -13.54
CA PRO A 441 -13.02 -30.31 -13.16
C PRO A 441 -12.32 -30.61 -11.83
N ILE A 442 -13.07 -31.16 -10.87
CA ILE A 442 -12.50 -31.81 -9.70
C ILE A 442 -12.14 -33.24 -10.14
N PHE A 443 -10.85 -33.57 -10.12
CA PHE A 443 -10.39 -34.90 -10.50
C PHE A 443 -10.69 -35.91 -9.42
N SER A 444 -10.93 -37.16 -9.81
CA SER A 444 -10.92 -38.26 -8.85
C SER A 444 -9.55 -38.35 -8.16
N ARG A 445 -9.50 -38.93 -6.96
CA ARG A 445 -8.24 -39.14 -6.23
C ARG A 445 -7.22 -39.93 -7.08
N GLN A 446 -7.68 -40.92 -7.84
CA GLN A 446 -6.84 -41.71 -8.75
C GLN A 446 -6.23 -40.85 -9.87
N GLU A 447 -7.03 -40.01 -10.52
CA GLU A 447 -6.56 -39.08 -11.56
C GLU A 447 -5.63 -38.00 -10.99
N TYR A 448 -5.91 -37.51 -9.79
CA TYR A 448 -5.04 -36.57 -9.08
C TYR A 448 -3.65 -37.16 -8.85
N HIS A 449 -3.56 -38.40 -8.34
CA HIS A 449 -2.28 -39.10 -8.19
C HIS A 449 -1.59 -39.37 -9.53
N ALA A 450 -2.33 -39.76 -10.57
CA ALA A 450 -1.76 -39.96 -11.90
C ALA A 450 -1.13 -38.66 -12.43
N ARG A 451 -1.80 -37.52 -12.26
CA ARG A 451 -1.29 -36.21 -12.67
C ARG A 451 -0.11 -35.73 -11.84
N LEU A 452 -0.07 -36.01 -10.53
CA LEU A 452 1.11 -35.76 -9.70
C LEU A 452 2.31 -36.60 -10.17
N ASN A 453 2.10 -37.85 -10.57
CA ASN A 453 3.16 -38.69 -11.13
C ASN A 453 3.66 -38.16 -12.48
N THR A 454 2.76 -37.61 -13.32
CA THR A 454 3.16 -36.90 -14.55
C THR A 454 4.05 -35.70 -14.23
N LEU A 455 3.68 -34.88 -13.25
CA LEU A 455 4.50 -33.74 -12.81
C LEU A 455 5.89 -34.16 -12.32
N LEU A 456 5.97 -35.23 -11.53
CA LEU A 456 7.27 -35.79 -11.09
C LEU A 456 8.12 -36.27 -12.27
N THR A 457 7.50 -36.86 -13.29
CA THR A 457 8.19 -37.26 -14.54
C THR A 457 8.71 -36.04 -15.29
N ASP A 458 7.90 -34.98 -15.40
CA ASP A 458 8.30 -33.73 -16.05
C ASP A 458 9.46 -33.05 -15.31
N LEU A 459 9.49 -33.10 -13.97
CA LEU A 459 10.60 -32.57 -13.17
C LEU A 459 11.92 -33.34 -13.41
N ASP A 460 11.87 -34.65 -13.63
CA ASP A 460 13.05 -35.42 -14.00
C ASP A 460 13.58 -35.04 -15.39
N ALA A 461 12.68 -34.91 -16.37
CA ALA A 461 13.01 -34.41 -17.70
C ALA A 461 13.58 -32.99 -17.63
N LEU A 462 13.01 -32.12 -16.78
CA LEU A 462 13.48 -30.76 -16.57
C LEU A 462 14.91 -30.74 -16.00
N ARG A 463 15.23 -31.56 -15.00
CA ARG A 463 16.61 -31.70 -14.50
C ARG A 463 17.57 -32.14 -15.60
N THR A 464 17.14 -33.05 -16.47
CA THR A 464 17.97 -33.53 -17.59
C THR A 464 18.26 -32.40 -18.59
N LEU A 465 17.25 -31.58 -18.93
CA LEU A 465 17.43 -30.42 -19.81
C LEU A 465 18.38 -29.38 -19.20
N VAL A 466 18.24 -29.12 -17.89
CA VAL A 466 19.13 -28.19 -17.16
C VAL A 466 20.57 -28.71 -17.13
N ARG A 467 20.80 -30.02 -16.93
CA ARG A 467 22.15 -30.62 -16.97
C ARG A 467 22.80 -30.53 -18.35
N ARG A 468 21.99 -30.57 -19.41
CA ARG A 468 22.45 -30.47 -20.81
C ARG A 468 22.53 -29.03 -21.30
N SER A 469 22.22 -28.04 -20.46
CA SER A 469 22.17 -26.62 -20.80
C SER A 469 21.18 -26.29 -21.94
N HIS A 470 20.10 -27.05 -22.06
CA HIS A 470 19.03 -26.79 -23.03
C HIS A 470 18.02 -25.76 -22.47
N HIS A 471 18.47 -24.52 -22.27
CA HIS A 471 17.73 -23.49 -21.53
C HIS A 471 16.31 -23.21 -22.07
N ALA A 472 16.14 -23.07 -23.39
CA ALA A 472 14.84 -22.78 -23.98
C ALA A 472 13.83 -23.94 -23.82
N GLU A 473 14.30 -25.18 -23.91
CA GLU A 473 13.47 -26.37 -23.67
C GLU A 473 13.12 -26.50 -22.18
N ALA A 474 14.08 -26.24 -21.29
CA ALA A 474 13.87 -26.26 -19.85
C ALA A 474 12.82 -25.22 -19.43
N GLN A 475 12.89 -23.99 -19.95
CA GLN A 475 11.89 -22.95 -19.69
C GLN A 475 10.49 -23.35 -20.20
N ARG A 476 10.38 -23.91 -21.40
CA ARG A 476 9.10 -24.40 -21.93
C ARG A 476 8.51 -25.51 -21.07
N LEU A 477 9.32 -26.49 -20.67
CA LEU A 477 8.86 -27.60 -19.83
C LEU A 477 8.48 -27.11 -18.41
N ALA A 478 9.24 -26.17 -17.83
CA ALA A 478 8.91 -25.59 -16.53
C ALA A 478 7.57 -24.84 -16.54
N ARG A 479 7.21 -24.16 -17.64
CA ARG A 479 5.87 -23.57 -17.83
C ARG A 479 4.77 -24.62 -17.94
N GLN A 480 5.01 -25.71 -18.67
CA GLN A 480 4.05 -26.83 -18.72
C GLN A 480 3.84 -27.48 -17.35
N VAL A 481 4.89 -27.60 -16.54
CA VAL A 481 4.82 -28.03 -15.14
C VAL A 481 3.96 -27.05 -14.33
N HIS A 482 4.10 -25.74 -14.55
CA HIS A 482 3.26 -24.74 -13.91
C HIS A 482 1.78 -24.91 -14.24
N ASP A 483 1.42 -24.99 -15.53
CA ASP A 483 0.03 -25.13 -15.96
C ASP A 483 -0.62 -26.41 -15.39
N ARG A 484 0.14 -27.51 -15.42
CA ARG A 484 -0.31 -28.82 -14.90
C ARG A 484 -0.44 -28.79 -13.38
N LEU A 485 0.46 -28.12 -12.67
CA LEU A 485 0.37 -27.93 -11.23
C LEU A 485 -0.86 -27.09 -10.91
N HIS A 486 -1.03 -25.93 -11.55
CA HIS A 486 -2.17 -25.03 -11.33
C HIS A 486 -3.52 -25.74 -11.57
N ALA A 487 -3.62 -26.57 -12.62
CA ALA A 487 -4.84 -27.34 -12.91
C ALA A 487 -5.28 -28.25 -11.74
N LEU A 488 -4.36 -28.65 -10.85
CA LEU A 488 -4.66 -29.48 -9.69
C LEU A 488 -5.26 -28.70 -8.52
N ARG A 489 -5.28 -27.35 -8.54
CA ARG A 489 -5.58 -26.51 -7.37
C ARG A 489 -6.93 -26.80 -6.72
N ALA A 490 -7.99 -26.84 -7.52
CA ALA A 490 -9.34 -27.13 -7.04
C ALA A 490 -9.43 -28.53 -6.39
N THR A 491 -8.72 -29.51 -6.97
CA THR A 491 -8.69 -30.88 -6.44
C THR A 491 -7.81 -30.97 -5.19
N SER A 492 -6.68 -30.27 -5.13
CA SER A 492 -5.82 -30.20 -3.94
C SER A 492 -6.55 -29.60 -2.74
N GLN A 493 -7.35 -28.55 -2.96
CA GLN A 493 -8.20 -27.97 -1.91
C GLN A 493 -9.26 -28.98 -1.43
N HIS A 494 -9.91 -29.68 -2.37
CA HIS A 494 -10.91 -30.69 -2.05
C HIS A 494 -10.33 -31.89 -1.26
N LEU A 495 -9.09 -32.29 -1.57
CA LEU A 495 -8.42 -33.42 -0.93
C LEU A 495 -7.58 -33.05 0.31
N GLY A 496 -7.67 -31.82 0.82
CA GLY A 496 -6.92 -31.40 2.01
C GLY A 496 -5.42 -31.18 1.78
N ALA A 497 -4.98 -31.10 0.52
CA ALA A 497 -3.59 -30.84 0.12
C ALA A 497 -3.34 -29.38 -0.29
N GLY A 498 -4.27 -28.45 0.02
CA GLY A 498 -4.23 -27.03 -0.38
C GLY A 498 -2.94 -26.31 0.03
N ASP A 499 -2.54 -26.37 1.30
CA ASP A 499 -1.31 -25.72 1.78
C ASP A 499 -0.04 -26.29 1.14
N ALA A 500 -0.04 -27.60 0.83
CA ALA A 500 1.07 -28.23 0.12
C ALA A 500 1.12 -27.79 -1.35
N HIS A 501 -0.05 -27.59 -1.96
CA HIS A 501 -0.19 -27.05 -3.30
C HIS A 501 0.32 -25.61 -3.41
N ASP A 502 -0.13 -24.71 -2.53
CA ASP A 502 0.28 -23.31 -2.57
C ASP A 502 1.81 -23.17 -2.34
N ARG A 503 2.40 -24.03 -1.48
CA ARG A 503 3.85 -24.12 -1.34
C ARG A 503 4.54 -24.62 -2.61
N ALA A 504 3.97 -25.60 -3.31
CA ALA A 504 4.52 -26.09 -4.57
C ALA A 504 4.51 -25.00 -5.65
N GLU A 505 3.42 -24.23 -5.77
CA GLU A 505 3.34 -23.11 -6.71
C GLU A 505 4.36 -22.01 -6.36
N ALA A 506 4.43 -21.62 -5.09
CA ALA A 506 5.39 -20.61 -4.63
C ALA A 506 6.85 -21.05 -4.88
N TYR A 507 7.15 -22.33 -4.67
CA TYR A 507 8.50 -22.88 -4.91
C TYR A 507 8.84 -22.95 -6.40
N LEU A 508 7.90 -23.41 -7.24
CA LEU A 508 8.07 -23.44 -8.69
C LEU A 508 8.35 -22.04 -9.25
N HIS A 509 7.56 -21.04 -8.85
CA HIS A 509 7.75 -19.65 -9.28
C HIS A 509 9.04 -19.03 -8.74
N GLY A 510 9.17 -18.99 -7.41
CA GLY A 510 10.25 -18.25 -6.76
C GLY A 510 11.62 -18.91 -6.86
N GLN A 511 11.69 -20.24 -7.09
CA GLN A 511 12.95 -20.98 -7.03
C GLN A 511 13.35 -21.65 -8.34
N VAL A 512 12.40 -22.14 -9.15
CA VAL A 512 12.71 -22.86 -10.40
C VAL A 512 12.58 -21.93 -11.61
N LEU A 513 11.42 -21.32 -11.83
CA LEU A 513 11.17 -20.43 -12.96
C LEU A 513 12.02 -19.16 -12.90
N ALA A 514 12.09 -18.51 -11.74
CA ALA A 514 12.93 -17.32 -11.55
C ALA A 514 14.41 -17.59 -11.87
N ARG A 515 14.94 -18.76 -11.50
CA ARG A 515 16.34 -19.12 -11.81
C ARG A 515 16.53 -19.54 -13.25
N LEU A 516 15.57 -20.22 -13.86
CA LEU A 516 15.62 -20.54 -15.30
C LEU A 516 15.55 -19.29 -16.19
N ALA A 517 14.98 -18.18 -15.69
CA ALA A 517 14.92 -16.89 -16.36
C ALA A 517 16.18 -16.01 -16.16
N SER A 518 17.05 -16.36 -15.20
CA SER A 518 18.27 -15.61 -14.90
C SER A 518 19.45 -16.15 -15.71
N GLU A 519 20.16 -15.25 -16.41
CA GLU A 519 21.35 -15.61 -17.20
C GLU A 519 22.54 -16.05 -16.32
N ASP A 520 22.56 -15.64 -15.05
CA ASP A 520 23.63 -15.93 -14.09
C ASP A 520 23.38 -17.19 -13.23
N ALA A 521 22.22 -17.85 -13.40
CA ALA A 521 21.84 -18.95 -12.53
C ALA A 521 22.64 -20.23 -12.81
N HIS A 522 23.43 -20.66 -11.83
CA HIS A 522 24.21 -21.88 -11.94
C HIS A 522 23.30 -23.13 -12.03
N PRO A 523 23.49 -24.05 -13.00
CA PRO A 523 22.64 -25.23 -13.20
C PRO A 523 22.44 -26.10 -11.94
N ALA A 524 23.47 -26.20 -11.10
CA ALA A 524 23.40 -26.93 -9.83
C ALA A 524 22.33 -26.37 -8.86
N ALA A 525 22.14 -25.05 -8.82
CA ALA A 525 21.14 -24.40 -7.97
C ALA A 525 19.72 -24.64 -8.49
N ILE A 526 19.53 -24.64 -9.82
CA ILE A 526 18.25 -24.97 -10.46
C ILE A 526 17.89 -26.44 -10.18
N ILE A 527 18.86 -27.36 -10.30
CA ILE A 527 18.66 -28.78 -10.00
C ILE A 527 18.29 -29.01 -8.53
N ALA A 528 18.92 -28.27 -7.60
CA ALA A 528 18.56 -28.32 -6.19
C ALA A 528 17.11 -27.86 -5.97
N ALA A 529 16.71 -26.73 -6.56
CA ALA A 529 15.34 -26.23 -6.47
C ALA A 529 14.31 -27.23 -7.05
N ILE A 530 14.63 -27.90 -8.16
CA ILE A 530 13.73 -28.92 -8.72
C ILE A 530 13.55 -30.09 -7.73
N ARG A 531 14.62 -30.52 -7.04
CA ARG A 531 14.54 -31.60 -6.03
C ARG A 531 13.65 -31.22 -4.85
N ASP A 532 13.72 -29.97 -4.41
CA ASP A 532 12.88 -29.51 -3.30
C ASP A 532 11.41 -29.44 -3.73
N LEU A 533 11.12 -29.03 -4.97
CA LEU A 533 9.77 -29.09 -5.53
C LEU A 533 9.24 -30.53 -5.61
N GLU A 534 10.06 -31.50 -6.02
CA GLU A 534 9.70 -32.93 -6.00
C GLU A 534 9.28 -33.39 -4.60
N ALA A 535 9.99 -32.95 -3.54
CA ALA A 535 9.66 -33.27 -2.16
C ALA A 535 8.31 -32.66 -1.73
N VAL A 536 7.97 -31.46 -2.19
CA VAL A 536 6.65 -30.84 -1.94
C VAL A 536 5.55 -31.60 -2.68
N LEU A 537 5.76 -32.02 -3.92
CA LEU A 537 4.79 -32.84 -4.67
C LEU A 537 4.53 -34.20 -3.99
N HIS A 538 5.56 -34.83 -3.41
CA HIS A 538 5.38 -36.02 -2.59
C HIS A 538 4.56 -35.74 -1.32
N THR A 539 4.69 -34.55 -0.73
CA THR A 539 3.85 -34.13 0.41
C THR A 539 2.40 -33.95 -0.02
N MET A 540 2.14 -33.40 -1.22
CA MET A 540 0.80 -33.32 -1.79
C MET A 540 0.19 -34.70 -2.02
N ALA A 541 0.97 -35.67 -2.51
CA ALA A 541 0.51 -37.04 -2.68
C ALA A 541 0.18 -37.70 -1.33
N LYS A 542 0.98 -37.48 -0.29
CA LYS A 542 0.72 -38.02 1.07
C LYS A 542 -0.51 -37.38 1.72
N ALA A 543 -0.71 -36.07 1.54
CA ALA A 543 -1.85 -35.36 2.12
C ALA A 543 -3.18 -35.74 1.45
N ALA A 544 -3.14 -36.15 0.18
CA ALA A 544 -4.31 -36.55 -0.60
C ALA A 544 -4.67 -38.04 -0.48
N GLY A 545 -3.81 -38.86 0.13
CA GLY A 545 -4.04 -40.28 0.42
C GLY A 545 -4.84 -40.45 1.70
#